data_AF-A0A968XAH8-F1
#
_entry.id   AF-A0A968XAH8-F1
#
_cell.length_a   1.000
_cell.length_b   1.000
_cell.length_c   1.000
_cell.angle_alpha   90.00
_cell.angle_beta   90.00
_cell.angle_gamma   90.00
#
_symmetry.space_group_name_H-M   'P 1'
#
loop_
_entity.id
_entity.type
_entity.pdbx_description
1 polymer ?
#
loop_
_entity_poly.entity_id
_entity_poly.type
_entity_poly.pdbx_seq_one_letter_code
_entity_poly.pdbx_strand_id
1 'polypeptide(L)' 'METQIHRITAPTTIVIGDQDDTIPLWHAETYGNRIQGAILEVWPDCDHSLPTKGAIALPRSWGD' A
#
# COMPACT_ATOMS: atom_id res chain seq x y z
N MET A 1 1.46 5.07 17.05
CA MET A 1 0.94 3.83 16.43
C MET A 1 1.91 3.25 15.40
N GLU A 2 2.93 3.99 14.91
CA GLU A 2 3.90 3.51 13.90
C GLU A 2 5.18 2.86 14.46
N THR A 3 5.47 2.97 15.76
CA THR A 3 6.77 2.56 16.32
C THR A 3 6.99 1.05 16.36
N GLN A 4 5.93 0.25 16.23
CA GLN A 4 6.01 -1.23 16.32
C GLN A 4 5.78 -1.95 14.99
N ILE A 5 5.53 -1.23 13.90
CA ILE A 5 5.22 -1.84 12.58
C ILE A 5 6.35 -2.73 12.05
N HIS A 6 7.59 -2.49 12.47
CA HIS A 6 8.77 -3.32 12.15
C HIS A 6 8.66 -4.76 12.65
N ARG A 7 7.69 -5.07 13.53
CA ARG A 7 7.44 -6.43 14.04
C ARG A 7 6.56 -7.26 13.13
N ILE A 8 5.96 -6.67 12.09
CA ILE A 8 5.18 -7.41 11.10
C ILE A 8 6.16 -8.29 10.30
N THR A 9 5.95 -9.60 10.36
CA THR A 9 6.77 -10.62 9.66
C THR A 9 6.02 -11.32 8.53
N ALA A 10 4.71 -11.12 8.42
CA ALA A 10 3.93 -11.66 7.32
C ALA A 10 4.26 -10.93 6.00
N PRO A 11 4.18 -11.61 4.84
CA PRO A 11 4.23 -10.94 3.54
C PRO A 11 3.23 -9.78 3.50
N THR A 12 3.71 -8.59 3.18
CA THR A 12 2.92 -7.36 3.28
C THR A 12 3.03 -6.56 2.00
N THR A 13 1.91 -6.05 1.51
CA THR A 13 1.86 -5.02 0.46
C THR A 13 1.11 -3.82 0.99
N ILE A 14 1.67 -2.64 0.75
CA ILE A 14 1.12 -1.35 1.12
C ILE A 14 0.64 -0.71 -0.18
N VAL A 15 -0.61 -0.27 -0.21
CA VAL A 15 -1.23 0.34 -1.39
C VAL A 15 -1.67 1.76 -1.04
N ILE A 16 -1.36 2.71 -1.91
CA ILE A 16 -1.79 4.12 -1.78
C ILE A 16 -2.11 4.68 -3.16
N GLY A 17 -3.11 5.57 -3.24
CA GLY A 17 -3.43 6.30 -4.46
C GLY A 17 -2.53 7.51 -4.65
N ASP A 18 -2.12 7.82 -5.88
CA ASP A 18 -1.31 9.01 -6.18
C ASP A 18 -2.08 10.34 -6.06
N GLN A 19 -3.40 10.27 -5.94
CA GLN A 19 -4.31 11.40 -5.69
C GLN A 19 -4.91 11.36 -4.28
N ASP A 20 -4.34 10.57 -3.35
CA ASP A 20 -4.73 10.60 -1.94
C ASP A 20 -4.30 11.94 -1.31
N ASP A 21 -5.28 12.82 -1.09
CA ASP A 21 -5.12 14.13 -0.45
C ASP A 21 -5.33 14.08 1.07
N THR A 22 -5.71 12.92 1.59
CA THR A 22 -6.01 12.68 3.01
C THR A 22 -4.80 12.11 3.73
N ILE A 23 -4.12 11.15 3.11
CA ILE A 23 -2.90 10.53 3.60
C ILE A 23 -1.77 10.80 2.61
N PRO A 24 -0.76 11.62 2.96
CA PRO A 24 0.35 11.88 2.06
C PRO A 24 1.22 10.64 1.84
N LEU A 25 1.79 10.52 0.63
CA LEU A 25 2.62 9.41 0.17
C LEU A 25 3.69 8.97 1.19
N TRP A 26 4.33 9.91 1.88
CA TRP A 26 5.41 9.62 2.83
C TRP A 26 4.98 8.69 3.99
N HIS A 27 3.68 8.63 4.33
CA HIS A 27 3.19 7.66 5.31
C HIS A 27 3.31 6.23 4.80
N ALA A 28 2.90 5.98 3.55
CA ALA A 28 3.02 4.67 2.92
C ALA A 28 4.50 4.29 2.71
N GLU A 29 5.36 5.24 2.34
CA GLU A 29 6.81 5.06 2.27
C GLU A 29 7.41 4.69 3.63
N THR A 30 6.95 5.33 4.71
CA THR A 30 7.39 5.00 6.08
C THR A 30 7.09 3.55 6.43
N TYR A 31 5.94 3.02 6.01
CA TYR A 31 5.60 1.62 6.23
C TYR A 31 6.43 0.69 5.36
N GLY A 32 6.60 1.02 4.07
CA GLY A 32 7.40 0.21 3.13
C GLY A 32 8.86 0.09 3.57
N ASN A 33 9.41 1.15 4.15
CA ASN A 33 10.77 1.17 4.67
C ASN A 33 10.94 0.48 6.03
N ARG A 34 9.85 0.31 6.81
CA ARG A 34 9.92 -0.21 8.17
C ARG A 34 9.47 -1.65 8.31
N ILE A 35 8.58 -2.13 7.44
CA ILE A 35 8.15 -3.52 7.43
C ILE A 35 9.12 -4.31 6.54
N GLN A 36 9.83 -5.27 7.13
CA GLN A 36 10.85 -6.04 6.40
C GLN A 36 10.21 -6.81 5.24
N GLY A 37 10.68 -6.55 4.01
CA GLY A 37 10.20 -7.23 2.81
C GLY A 37 8.84 -6.76 2.30
N ALA A 38 8.32 -5.63 2.81
CA ALA A 38 7.10 -5.05 2.27
C ALA A 38 7.30 -4.51 0.85
N ILE A 39 6.23 -4.59 0.06
CA ILE A 39 6.13 -3.98 -1.26
C ILE A 39 5.25 -2.74 -1.13
N LEU A 40 5.68 -1.61 -1.69
CA LEU A 40 4.85 -0.42 -1.82
C LEU A 40 4.35 -0.31 -3.26
N GLU A 41 3.03 -0.27 -3.43
CA GLU A 41 2.36 0.00 -4.69
C GLU A 41 1.68 1.37 -4.64
N VAL A 42 2.09 2.28 -5.52
CA VAL A 42 1.40 3.55 -5.76
C VAL A 42 0.50 3.37 -6.97
N TRP A 43 -0.81 3.47 -6.76
CA TRP A 43 -1.81 3.29 -7.80
C TRP A 43 -2.15 4.62 -8.46
N PRO A 44 -2.00 4.73 -9.79
CA PRO A 44 -2.31 5.96 -10.52
C PRO A 44 -3.81 6.21 -10.57
N ASP A 45 -4.18 7.49 -10.60
CA ASP A 45 -5.56 7.97 -10.73
C ASP A 45 -6.50 7.46 -9.62
N CYS A 46 -5.94 7.25 -8.43
CA CYS A 46 -6.69 6.76 -7.28
C CYS A 46 -6.58 7.75 -6.11
N ASP A 47 -7.70 8.06 -5.46
CA ASP A 47 -7.76 8.87 -4.25
C ASP A 47 -7.72 8.00 -2.98
N HIS A 48 -7.93 8.64 -1.82
CA HIS A 48 -7.99 7.97 -0.52
C HIS A 48 -8.98 6.79 -0.47
N SER A 49 -10.02 6.84 -1.29
CA SER A 49 -11.12 5.88 -1.29
C SER A 49 -10.88 4.67 -2.18
N LEU A 50 -9.70 4.52 -2.82
CA LEU A 50 -9.21 3.35 -3.62
C LEU A 50 -10.32 2.35 -4.01
N PRO A 51 -10.88 2.31 -5.25
CA PRO A 51 -10.15 2.01 -6.49
C PRO A 51 -10.55 2.90 -7.71
N THR A 52 -9.76 3.05 -8.78
CA THR A 52 -9.59 2.02 -9.83
C THR A 52 -8.36 2.26 -10.72
N LYS A 53 -7.53 1.22 -10.91
CA LYS A 53 -6.79 1.05 -12.18
C LYS A 53 -7.67 0.23 -13.13
N GLY A 54 -8.72 0.89 -13.66
CA GLY A 54 -9.83 0.23 -14.37
C GLY A 54 -10.65 -0.71 -13.46
N ALA A 55 -11.79 -1.23 -13.89
CA ALA A 55 -11.76 -2.60 -14.41
C ALA A 55 -10.98 -3.58 -13.50
N ILE A 56 -11.67 -4.26 -12.57
CA ILE A 56 -11.10 -5.29 -11.68
C ILE A 56 -10.19 -6.25 -12.46
N ALA A 57 -8.92 -6.30 -12.05
CA ALA A 57 -8.18 -7.55 -11.92
C ALA A 57 -7.08 -7.32 -10.87
N LEU A 58 -7.40 -7.57 -9.60
CA LEU A 58 -6.33 -7.88 -8.64
C LEU A 58 -5.55 -9.08 -9.23
N PRO A 59 -4.21 -9.01 -9.32
CA PRO A 59 -3.43 -10.09 -9.90
C PRO A 59 -3.74 -11.40 -9.15
N ARG A 60 -3.93 -12.48 -9.91
CA ARG A 60 -4.37 -13.82 -9.47
C ARG A 60 -3.49 -14.50 -8.40
N SER A 61 -2.47 -13.84 -7.88
CA SER A 61 -1.50 -14.38 -6.92
C SER A 61 -1.83 -14.10 -5.45
N TRP A 62 -2.97 -13.46 -5.15
CA TRP A 62 -3.40 -13.13 -3.78
C TRP A 62 -4.46 -14.13 -3.24
N GLY A 63 -4.47 -15.36 -3.75
CA GLY A 63 -5.50 -16.36 -3.46
C GLY A 63 -5.08 -17.82 -3.58
N ASP A 64 -3.81 -18.13 -3.34
CA ASP A 64 -3.32 -19.51 -3.13
C ASP A 64 -2.72 -19.65 -1.71
#